data_AF-A0A843M3Z5-F1
#
_entry.id   AF-A0A843M3Z5-F1
#
_cell.length_a   1.000
_cell.length_b   1.000
_cell.length_c   1.000
_cell.angle_alpha   90.00
_cell.angle_beta   90.00
_cell.angle_gamma   90.00
#
_symmetry.space_group_name_H-M   'P 1'
#
loop_
_entity.id
_entity.type
_entity.pdbx_description
1 polymer ?
#
loop_
_entity_poly.entity_id
_entity_poly.type
_entity_poly.pdbx_seq_one_letter_code
_entity_poly.pdbx_strand_id
1 'polypeptide(L)'
;IEDSNILYPVMALLSIPFLIITTRLLLKGNDAVMSLTRAAGVAFIIYAPFAFVEEIGKYLITTVVHHTYLILQLLGYPVYLVLWNTFQSGFFRVEIILACTGIQAIAIMLGVASAVPTTTRQKCLAFLLIAPVIYVLNLFRNAGVIITYTSQSFSWLPDISGNQEYGYSSFFWAHNIFAEGIALIFLIVLAYSLFRLIPALGDFAGDLVQSYEKEIKSIVGTDTQSSEVQRD
;
A
#
# COMPACT_ATOMS: atom_id res chain seq x y z
N ILE A 1 17.19 -1.23 17.23
CA ILE A 1 16.04 -0.36 16.91
C ILE A 1 14.93 -1.30 16.45
N GLU A 2 14.26 -1.98 17.38
CA GLU A 2 13.08 -2.81 17.07
C GLU A 2 12.26 -3.17 18.31
N ASP A 3 12.38 -2.40 19.38
CA ASP A 3 11.70 -2.69 20.63
C ASP A 3 10.45 -1.80 20.73
N SER A 4 9.28 -2.43 20.62
CA SER A 4 7.92 -1.88 20.86
C SER A 4 7.16 -1.15 19.74
N ASN A 5 7.27 -1.60 18.49
CA ASN A 5 6.24 -1.22 17.50
C ASN A 5 4.95 -2.04 17.73
N ILE A 6 4.10 -1.58 18.66
CA ILE A 6 2.79 -2.19 19.03
C ILE A 6 1.89 -2.42 17.82
N LEU A 7 2.11 -1.67 16.74
CA LEU A 7 1.36 -1.80 15.50
C LEU A 7 1.43 -3.21 14.90
N TYR A 8 2.61 -3.87 14.88
CA TYR A 8 2.71 -5.20 14.26
C TYR A 8 1.93 -6.27 15.03
N PRO A 9 2.04 -6.39 16.37
CA PRO A 9 1.17 -7.27 17.16
C PRO A 9 -0.32 -6.95 17.00
N VAL A 10 -0.70 -5.67 16.96
CA VAL A 10 -2.10 -5.27 16.78
C VAL A 10 -2.61 -5.67 15.40
N MET A 11 -1.85 -5.41 14.33
CA MET A 11 -2.22 -5.83 12.97
C MET A 11 -2.31 -7.36 12.86
N ALA A 12 -1.40 -8.10 13.50
CA ALA A 12 -1.45 -9.56 13.54
C ALA A 12 -2.70 -10.06 14.27
N LEU A 13 -3.02 -9.48 15.44
CA LEU A 13 -4.21 -9.82 16.21
C LEU A 13 -5.50 -9.51 15.44
N LEU A 14 -5.56 -8.34 14.80
CA LEU A 14 -6.69 -7.95 13.96
C LEU A 14 -6.81 -8.81 12.71
N SER A 15 -5.72 -9.37 12.18
CA SER A 15 -5.76 -10.24 11.00
C SER A 15 -6.45 -11.58 11.26
N ILE A 16 -6.42 -12.08 12.50
CA ILE A 16 -7.04 -13.37 12.88
C ILE A 16 -8.55 -13.42 12.58
N PRO A 17 -9.40 -12.50 13.07
CA PRO A 17 -10.84 -12.53 12.77
C PRO A 17 -11.12 -12.37 11.28
N PHE A 18 -10.37 -11.52 10.56
CA PHE A 18 -10.51 -11.40 9.11
C PHE A 18 -10.18 -12.70 8.39
N LEU A 19 -9.13 -13.41 8.80
CA LEU A 19 -8.75 -14.70 8.23
C LEU A 19 -9.83 -15.77 8.48
N ILE A 20 -10.41 -15.82 9.68
CA ILE A 20 -11.51 -16.72 10.01
C ILE A 20 -12.72 -16.45 9.12
N ILE A 21 -13.15 -15.19 9.01
CA ILE A 21 -14.30 -14.78 8.17
C ILE A 21 -14.04 -15.13 6.70
N THR A 22 -12.86 -14.78 6.19
CA THR A 22 -12.46 -15.05 4.79
C THR A 22 -12.49 -16.55 4.50
N THR A 23 -11.95 -17.36 5.41
CA THR A 23 -11.92 -18.83 5.27
C THR A 23 -13.34 -19.40 5.25
N ARG A 24 -14.23 -18.94 6.14
CA ARG A 24 -15.63 -19.37 6.15
C ARG A 24 -16.37 -18.99 4.87
N LEU A 25 -16.18 -17.77 4.38
CA LEU A 25 -16.80 -17.30 3.14
C LEU A 25 -16.28 -18.07 1.91
N LEU A 26 -14.99 -18.41 1.88
CA LEU A 26 -14.42 -19.29 0.86
C LEU A 26 -15.03 -20.70 0.89
N LEU A 27 -15.15 -21.30 2.08
CA LEU A 27 -15.76 -22.63 2.25
C LEU A 27 -17.26 -22.64 1.89
N LYS A 28 -17.95 -21.50 2.04
CA LYS A 28 -19.35 -21.31 1.61
C LYS A 28 -19.49 -21.03 0.10
N GLY A 29 -18.39 -20.95 -0.66
CA GLY A 29 -18.40 -20.69 -2.10
C GLY A 29 -18.80 -19.25 -2.46
N ASN A 30 -18.46 -18.26 -1.63
CA ASN A 30 -18.77 -16.86 -1.93
C ASN A 30 -17.93 -16.34 -3.12
N ASP A 31 -18.60 -15.97 -4.21
CA ASP A 31 -17.96 -15.52 -5.46
C ASP A 31 -17.11 -14.26 -5.31
N ALA A 32 -17.52 -13.33 -4.43
CA ALA A 32 -16.77 -12.11 -4.13
C ALA A 32 -15.45 -12.46 -3.42
N VAL A 33 -15.46 -13.34 -2.41
CA VAL A 33 -14.21 -13.75 -1.75
C VAL A 33 -13.31 -14.59 -2.68
N MET A 34 -13.89 -15.42 -3.55
CA MET A 34 -13.14 -16.11 -4.61
C MET A 34 -12.47 -15.16 -5.60
N SER A 35 -13.17 -14.07 -5.97
CA SER A 35 -12.61 -13.04 -6.84
C SER A 35 -11.52 -12.21 -6.13
N LEU A 36 -11.64 -12.00 -4.81
CA LEU A 36 -10.62 -11.39 -3.97
C LEU A 36 -9.34 -12.23 -3.89
N THR A 37 -9.44 -13.56 -3.73
CA THR A 37 -8.27 -14.44 -3.72
C THR A 37 -7.58 -14.49 -5.08
N ARG A 38 -8.34 -14.45 -6.19
CA ARG A 38 -7.77 -14.27 -7.54
C ARG A 38 -7.00 -12.96 -7.65
N ALA A 39 -7.58 -11.86 -7.17
CA ALA A 39 -6.92 -10.55 -7.19
C ALA A 39 -5.59 -10.58 -6.42
N ALA A 40 -5.58 -11.19 -5.23
CA ALA A 40 -4.37 -11.38 -4.43
C ALA A 40 -3.32 -12.24 -5.14
N GLY A 41 -3.75 -13.33 -5.79
CA GLY A 41 -2.86 -14.19 -6.58
C GLY A 41 -2.23 -13.45 -7.76
N VAL A 42 -2.99 -12.65 -8.49
CA VAL A 42 -2.46 -11.83 -9.60
C VAL A 42 -1.50 -10.76 -9.08
N ALA A 43 -1.83 -10.07 -7.99
CA ALA A 43 -0.92 -9.12 -7.36
C ALA A 43 0.40 -9.79 -6.95
N PHE A 44 0.33 -10.98 -6.35
CA PHE A 44 1.53 -11.74 -5.99
C PHE A 44 2.36 -12.12 -7.22
N ILE A 45 1.73 -12.60 -8.30
CA ILE A 45 2.43 -12.94 -9.55
C ILE A 45 3.17 -11.72 -10.13
N ILE A 46 2.59 -10.52 -10.05
CA ILE A 46 3.23 -9.29 -10.54
C ILE A 46 4.39 -8.87 -9.63
N TYR A 47 4.21 -8.96 -8.31
CA TYR A 47 5.21 -8.52 -7.33
C TYR A 47 6.38 -9.49 -7.16
N ALA A 48 6.11 -10.80 -7.22
CA ALA A 48 7.05 -11.86 -6.89
C ALA A 48 8.39 -11.80 -7.66
N PRO A 49 8.44 -11.51 -8.98
CA PRO A 49 9.70 -11.40 -9.70
C PRO A 49 10.64 -10.33 -9.09
N PHE A 50 10.09 -9.20 -8.65
CA PHE A 50 10.88 -8.12 -8.07
C PHE A 50 11.30 -8.39 -6.63
N ALA A 51 10.51 -9.18 -5.89
CA ALA A 51 10.77 -9.50 -4.49
C ALA A 51 11.73 -10.68 -4.30
N PHE A 52 11.64 -11.70 -5.17
CA PHE A 52 12.38 -12.96 -5.01
C PHE A 52 13.53 -13.14 -6.02
N VAL A 53 13.58 -12.36 -7.10
CA VAL A 53 14.73 -12.36 -8.03
C VAL A 53 15.53 -11.09 -7.80
N GLU A 54 16.65 -11.24 -7.09
CA GLU A 54 17.50 -10.13 -6.65
C GLU A 54 17.90 -9.18 -7.78
N GLU A 55 18.27 -9.71 -8.95
CA GLU A 55 18.68 -8.91 -10.11
C GLU A 55 17.54 -8.04 -10.66
N ILE A 56 16.30 -8.56 -10.69
CA ILE A 56 15.13 -7.83 -11.17
C ILE A 56 14.76 -6.74 -10.16
N GLY A 57 14.79 -7.07 -8.87
CA GLY A 57 14.57 -6.11 -7.79
C GLY A 57 15.58 -4.97 -7.79
N LYS A 58 16.87 -5.30 -7.86
CA LYS A 58 17.97 -4.31 -7.96
C LYS A 58 17.82 -3.42 -9.18
N TYR A 59 17.53 -4.00 -10.34
CA TYR A 59 17.32 -3.22 -11.57
C TYR A 59 16.20 -2.19 -11.42
N LEU A 60 15.06 -2.59 -10.83
CA LEU A 60 13.96 -1.68 -10.57
C LEU A 60 14.35 -0.57 -9.58
N ILE A 61 15.03 -0.93 -8.49
CA ILE A 61 15.51 0.03 -7.48
C ILE A 61 16.46 1.03 -8.14
N THR A 62 17.47 0.58 -8.87
CA THR A 62 18.42 1.44 -9.59
C THR A 62 17.70 2.37 -10.58
N THR A 63 16.69 1.88 -11.29
CA THR A 63 15.88 2.71 -12.20
C THR A 63 15.14 3.81 -11.44
N VAL A 64 14.51 3.46 -10.31
CA VAL A 64 13.80 4.43 -9.45
C VAL A 64 14.78 5.44 -8.84
N VAL A 65 15.97 5.01 -8.43
CA VAL A 65 17.03 5.89 -7.93
C VAL A 65 17.41 6.91 -9.01
N HIS A 66 17.69 6.48 -10.24
CA HIS A 66 18.03 7.40 -11.33
C HIS A 66 16.91 8.39 -11.65
N HIS A 67 15.66 7.94 -11.75
CA HIS A 67 14.54 8.85 -12.02
C HIS A 67 14.25 9.79 -10.85
N THR A 68 14.40 9.34 -9.60
CA THR A 68 14.27 10.19 -8.42
C THR A 68 15.38 11.24 -8.40
N TYR A 69 16.62 10.85 -8.74
CA TYR A 69 17.74 11.77 -8.85
C TYR A 69 17.52 12.83 -9.92
N LEU A 70 16.96 12.45 -11.07
CA LEU A 70 16.58 13.38 -12.13
C LEU A 70 15.57 14.42 -11.63
N ILE A 71 14.52 14.00 -10.89
CA ILE A 71 13.55 14.94 -10.30
C ILE A 71 14.23 15.89 -9.32
N LEU A 72 15.12 15.38 -8.46
CA LEU A 72 15.85 16.20 -7.49
C LEU A 72 16.74 17.24 -8.18
N GLN A 73 17.42 16.86 -9.27
CA GLN A 73 18.20 17.78 -10.10
C GLN A 73 17.32 18.84 -10.78
N LEU A 74 16.17 18.43 -11.34
CA LEU A 74 15.21 19.36 -11.96
C LEU A 74 14.67 20.38 -10.94
N LEU A 75 14.53 19.98 -9.67
CA LEU A 75 14.15 20.86 -8.56
C LEU A 75 15.33 21.67 -8.00
N GLY A 76 16.55 21.45 -8.48
CA GLY A 76 17.76 22.14 -8.01
C GLY A 76 18.19 21.75 -6.59
N TYR A 77 17.77 20.58 -6.09
CA TYR A 77 18.08 20.16 -4.73
C TYR A 77 19.46 19.48 -4.65
N PRO A 78 20.39 20.00 -3.81
CA PRO A 78 21.75 19.46 -3.74
C PRO A 78 21.77 18.12 -2.98
N VAL A 79 21.99 17.04 -3.71
CA VAL A 79 22.08 15.68 -3.15
C VAL A 79 23.13 14.87 -3.91
N TYR A 80 23.82 13.99 -3.17
CA TYR A 80 24.85 13.13 -3.71
C TYR A 80 24.42 11.66 -3.60
N LEU A 81 24.66 10.89 -4.65
CA LEU A 81 24.50 9.44 -4.61
C LEU A 81 25.78 8.84 -4.02
N VAL A 82 25.71 8.37 -2.77
CA VAL A 82 26.89 7.86 -2.01
C VAL A 82 27.04 6.34 -2.08
N LEU A 83 25.91 5.64 -2.28
CA LEU A 83 25.86 4.24 -2.67
C LEU A 83 24.89 4.09 -3.84
N TRP A 84 24.90 2.95 -4.51
CA TRP A 84 24.06 2.67 -5.69
C TRP A 84 22.54 2.90 -5.47
N ASN A 85 22.06 2.87 -4.22
CA ASN A 85 20.67 3.14 -3.84
C ASN A 85 20.52 4.14 -2.68
N THR A 86 21.57 4.89 -2.30
CA THR A 86 21.53 5.78 -1.14
C THR A 86 21.91 7.21 -1.50
N PHE A 87 20.99 8.13 -1.22
CA PHE A 87 21.21 9.57 -1.33
C PHE A 87 21.76 10.15 -0.03
N GLN A 88 22.62 11.16 -0.12
CA GLN A 88 23.12 11.93 1.02
C GLN A 88 23.03 13.43 0.75
N SER A 89 22.53 14.17 1.73
CA SER A 89 22.63 15.63 1.82
C SER A 89 23.00 16.02 3.24
N GLY A 90 24.13 16.70 3.39
CA GLY A 90 24.76 16.93 4.70
C GLY A 90 25.08 15.61 5.41
N PHE A 91 24.59 15.46 6.63
CA PHE A 91 24.76 14.26 7.47
C PHE A 91 23.64 13.22 7.29
N PHE A 92 22.57 13.57 6.58
CA PHE A 92 21.39 12.71 6.44
C PHE A 92 21.49 11.84 5.19
N ARG A 93 21.12 10.57 5.35
CA ARG A 93 21.14 9.56 4.30
C ARG A 93 19.75 8.95 4.11
N VAL A 94 19.36 8.73 2.87
CA VAL A 94 18.09 8.10 2.50
C VAL A 94 18.36 6.96 1.53
N GLU A 95 18.06 5.74 1.96
CA GLU A 95 18.15 4.55 1.13
C GLU A 95 16.82 4.29 0.41
N ILE A 96 16.88 4.04 -0.90
CA ILE A 96 15.75 3.57 -1.69
C ILE A 96 15.77 2.04 -1.68
N ILE A 97 14.73 1.47 -1.08
CA ILE A 97 14.47 0.03 -1.04
C ILE A 97 13.31 -0.34 -1.97
N LEU A 98 13.03 -1.64 -2.12
CA LEU A 98 11.96 -2.12 -3.01
C LEU A 98 10.58 -1.51 -2.68
N ALA A 99 10.28 -1.31 -1.39
CA ALA A 99 9.03 -0.67 -0.95
C ALA A 99 8.87 0.78 -1.45
N CYS A 100 9.98 1.46 -1.75
CA CYS A 100 10.00 2.82 -2.28
C CYS A 100 9.91 2.89 -3.80
N THR A 101 9.68 1.77 -4.50
CA THR A 101 9.58 1.74 -5.98
C THR A 101 8.15 1.89 -6.49
N GLY A 102 7.16 1.79 -5.59
CA GLY A 102 5.73 1.77 -5.94
C GLY A 102 5.24 0.44 -6.52
N ILE A 103 6.11 -0.56 -6.72
CA ILE A 103 5.74 -1.83 -7.35
C ILE A 103 4.66 -2.59 -6.59
N GLN A 104 4.67 -2.54 -5.26
CA GLN A 104 3.66 -3.19 -4.43
C GLN A 104 2.26 -2.58 -4.67
N ALA A 105 2.17 -1.26 -4.71
CA ALA A 105 0.90 -0.58 -4.98
C ALA A 105 0.41 -0.84 -6.42
N ILE A 106 1.33 -0.86 -7.40
CA ILE A 106 1.01 -1.22 -8.79
C ILE A 106 0.47 -2.65 -8.86
N ALA A 107 1.16 -3.60 -8.22
CA ALA A 107 0.77 -5.01 -8.19
C ALA A 107 -0.60 -5.21 -7.55
N ILE A 108 -0.86 -4.58 -6.39
CA ILE A 108 -2.15 -4.65 -5.70
C ILE A 108 -3.26 -4.09 -6.58
N MET A 109 -3.09 -2.90 -7.15
CA MET A 109 -4.14 -2.25 -7.95
C MET A 109 -4.41 -2.99 -9.27
N LEU A 110 -3.38 -3.56 -9.92
CA LEU A 110 -3.56 -4.42 -11.08
C LEU A 110 -4.21 -5.76 -10.71
N GLY A 111 -3.89 -6.31 -9.54
CA GLY A 111 -4.58 -7.45 -8.97
C GLY A 111 -6.07 -7.18 -8.79
N VAL A 112 -6.43 -6.05 -8.18
CA VAL A 112 -7.83 -5.61 -8.05
C VAL A 112 -8.50 -5.42 -9.41
N ALA A 113 -7.82 -4.82 -10.40
CA ALA A 113 -8.37 -4.68 -11.74
C ALA A 113 -8.65 -6.04 -12.44
N SER A 114 -7.98 -7.11 -12.00
CA SER A 114 -8.20 -8.49 -12.45
C SER A 114 -9.25 -9.25 -11.63
N ALA A 115 -9.79 -8.62 -10.58
CA ALA A 115 -10.80 -9.22 -9.70
C ALA A 115 -12.13 -9.47 -10.43
N VAL A 116 -12.41 -8.77 -11.53
CA VAL A 116 -13.64 -8.94 -12.32
C VAL A 116 -13.33 -9.19 -13.79
N PRO A 117 -14.19 -9.91 -14.53
CA PRO A 117 -14.00 -10.11 -15.96
C PRO A 117 -14.05 -8.76 -16.68
N THR A 118 -13.01 -8.47 -17.46
CA THR A 118 -12.84 -7.22 -18.19
C THR A 118 -12.44 -7.49 -19.64
N THR A 119 -12.84 -6.58 -20.53
CA THR A 119 -12.40 -6.59 -21.94
C THR A 119 -10.92 -6.23 -22.06
N THR A 120 -10.26 -6.63 -23.14
CA THR A 120 -8.85 -6.28 -23.40
C THR A 120 -8.63 -4.76 -23.38
N ARG A 121 -9.58 -3.98 -23.91
CA ARG A 121 -9.53 -2.52 -23.87
C ARG A 121 -9.51 -1.98 -22.44
N GLN A 122 -10.36 -2.52 -21.56
CA GLN A 122 -10.39 -2.14 -20.16
C GLN A 122 -9.11 -2.54 -19.42
N LYS A 123 -8.53 -3.71 -19.73
CA LYS A 123 -7.25 -4.15 -19.15
C LYS A 123 -6.11 -3.19 -19.51
N CYS A 124 -5.98 -2.82 -20.78
CA CYS A 124 -4.98 -1.85 -21.22
C CYS A 124 -5.19 -0.48 -20.59
N LEU A 125 -6.44 0.01 -20.53
CA LEU A 125 -6.75 1.29 -19.90
C LEU A 125 -6.49 1.27 -18.39
N ALA A 126 -6.82 0.18 -17.70
CA ALA A 126 -6.52 0.02 -16.28
C ALA A 126 -5.01 0.00 -16.03
N PHE A 127 -4.23 -0.71 -16.87
CA PHE A 127 -2.77 -0.69 -16.79
C PHE A 127 -2.20 0.71 -16.98
N LEU A 128 -2.64 1.43 -18.02
CA LEU A 128 -2.20 2.78 -18.33
C LEU A 128 -2.64 3.80 -17.27
N LEU A 129 -3.74 3.55 -16.58
CA LEU A 129 -4.21 4.37 -15.46
C LEU A 129 -3.40 4.09 -14.19
N ILE A 130 -3.07 2.83 -13.90
CA ILE A 130 -2.49 2.42 -12.62
C ILE A 130 -0.97 2.55 -12.63
N ALA A 131 -0.29 1.82 -13.53
CA ALA A 131 1.16 1.64 -13.46
C ALA A 131 1.94 2.95 -13.61
N PRO A 132 1.74 3.76 -14.67
CA PRO A 132 2.53 4.99 -14.83
C PRO A 132 2.15 6.06 -13.81
N VAL A 133 0.88 6.15 -13.41
CA VAL A 133 0.43 7.15 -12.42
C VAL A 133 1.05 6.86 -11.06
N ILE A 134 0.94 5.62 -10.56
CA ILE A 134 1.56 5.24 -9.28
C ILE A 134 3.07 5.42 -9.36
N TYR A 135 3.71 5.01 -10.46
CA TYR A 135 5.14 5.16 -10.64
C TYR A 135 5.60 6.61 -10.53
N VAL A 136 4.97 7.52 -11.28
CA VAL A 136 5.31 8.95 -11.28
C VAL A 136 5.04 9.58 -9.92
N LEU A 137 3.88 9.33 -9.31
CA LEU A 137 3.56 9.83 -7.97
C LEU A 137 4.57 9.34 -6.93
N ASN A 138 5.02 8.08 -7.05
CA ASN A 138 6.01 7.51 -6.17
C ASN A 138 7.39 8.18 -6.32
N LEU A 139 7.80 8.57 -7.54
CA LEU A 139 9.02 9.35 -7.73
C LEU A 139 8.95 10.72 -7.04
N PHE A 140 7.81 11.42 -7.16
CA PHE A 140 7.59 12.69 -6.45
C PHE A 140 7.56 12.50 -4.93
N ARG A 141 6.95 11.42 -4.45
CA ARG A 141 6.94 11.06 -3.02
C ARG A 141 8.36 10.84 -2.51
N ASN A 142 9.19 10.10 -3.24
CA ASN A 142 10.59 9.88 -2.87
C ASN A 142 11.37 11.19 -2.84
N ALA A 143 11.28 12.00 -3.89
CA ALA A 143 11.95 13.29 -3.95
C ALA A 143 11.50 14.22 -2.80
N GLY A 144 10.19 14.30 -2.53
CA GLY A 144 9.64 15.10 -1.45
C GLY A 144 10.12 14.66 -0.07
N VAL A 145 10.15 13.36 0.20
CA VAL A 145 10.70 12.81 1.46
C VAL A 145 12.19 13.13 1.58
N ILE A 146 12.98 12.91 0.52
CA ILE A 146 14.42 13.21 0.54
C ILE A 146 14.66 14.68 0.86
N ILE A 147 13.97 15.59 0.16
CA ILE A 147 14.10 17.04 0.39
C ILE A 147 13.77 17.37 1.84
N THR A 148 12.54 17.06 2.27
CA THR A 148 12.01 17.49 3.58
C THR A 148 12.76 16.88 4.76
N TYR A 149 13.17 15.61 4.66
CA TYR A 149 13.99 14.97 5.68
C TYR A 149 15.39 15.57 5.74
N THR A 150 16.07 15.70 4.60
CA THR A 150 17.48 16.13 4.62
C THR A 150 17.65 17.64 4.84
N SER A 151 16.65 18.48 4.50
CA SER A 151 16.61 19.89 4.90
C SER A 151 16.01 20.13 6.28
N GLN A 152 15.57 19.08 6.99
CA GLN A 152 14.94 19.19 8.31
C GLN A 152 13.78 20.19 8.34
N SER A 153 12.94 20.20 7.29
CA SER A 153 11.87 21.19 7.10
C SER A 153 10.80 21.19 8.19
N PHE A 154 10.73 20.12 8.98
CA PHE A 154 9.76 19.94 10.05
C PHE A 154 10.41 19.99 11.45
N SER A 155 11.63 20.52 11.58
CA SER A 155 12.32 20.65 12.87
C SER A 155 11.57 21.53 13.88
N TRP A 156 10.61 22.34 13.42
CA TRP A 156 9.75 23.18 14.25
C TRP A 156 8.55 22.44 14.86
N LEU A 157 8.25 21.23 14.37
CA LEU A 157 7.18 20.39 14.92
C LEU A 157 7.69 19.57 16.11
N PRO A 158 6.82 19.26 17.09
CA PRO A 158 7.21 18.44 18.23
C PRO A 158 7.64 17.04 17.78
N ASP A 159 8.65 16.51 18.45
CA ASP A 159 9.06 15.13 18.27
C ASP A 159 8.09 14.19 18.98
N ILE A 160 7.20 13.60 18.19
CA ILE A 160 6.25 12.56 18.64
C ILE A 160 6.66 11.16 18.16
N SER A 161 7.85 11.04 17.56
CA SER A 161 8.31 9.79 16.96
C SER A 161 8.75 8.75 18.00
N GLY A 162 9.10 9.21 19.21
CA GLY A 162 9.67 8.37 20.26
C GLY A 162 11.10 7.89 19.98
N ASN A 163 11.72 8.34 18.89
CA ASN A 163 13.09 8.01 18.54
C ASN A 163 14.06 9.09 19.05
N GLN A 164 15.21 8.68 19.58
CA GLN A 164 16.24 9.59 20.10
C GLN A 164 17.27 10.00 19.02
N GLU A 165 17.12 9.51 17.79
CA GLU A 165 18.02 9.82 16.69
C GLU A 165 17.86 11.27 16.21
N TYR A 166 19.00 11.97 16.07
CA TYR A 166 19.02 13.38 15.70
C TYR A 166 18.40 13.60 14.32
N GLY A 167 17.39 14.48 14.26
CA GLY A 167 16.68 14.83 13.01
C GLY A 167 15.62 13.81 12.55
N TYR A 168 15.33 12.79 13.36
CA TYR A 168 14.31 11.79 13.05
C TYR A 168 12.87 12.34 13.11
N SER A 169 12.62 13.38 13.92
CA SER A 169 11.31 14.05 13.97
C SER A 169 10.89 14.56 12.58
N SER A 170 11.81 15.16 11.82
CA SER A 170 11.53 15.63 10.47
C SER A 170 11.24 14.48 9.50
N PHE A 171 11.92 13.34 9.66
CA PHE A 171 11.65 12.13 8.88
C PHE A 171 10.23 11.64 9.14
N PHE A 172 9.84 11.53 10.42
CA PHE A 172 8.54 11.04 10.84
C PHE A 172 7.40 11.88 10.25
N TRP A 173 7.48 13.22 10.40
CA TRP A 173 6.47 14.12 9.82
C TRP A 173 6.43 14.02 8.29
N ALA A 174 7.59 14.03 7.64
CA ALA A 174 7.70 13.94 6.19
C ALA A 174 7.14 12.62 5.62
N HIS A 175 7.60 11.48 6.15
CA HIS A 175 7.32 10.17 5.60
C HIS A 175 5.98 9.62 6.07
N ASN A 176 5.73 9.60 7.38
CA ASN A 176 4.62 8.86 7.97
C ASN A 176 3.33 9.67 8.02
N ILE A 177 3.42 11.01 8.05
CA ILE A 177 2.23 11.87 8.15
C ILE A 177 1.92 12.46 6.77
N PHE A 178 2.83 13.26 6.22
CA PHE A 178 2.52 14.01 5.00
C PHE A 178 2.56 13.12 3.76
N ALA A 179 3.67 12.42 3.51
CA ALA A 179 3.81 11.60 2.32
C ALA A 179 2.81 10.43 2.30
N GLU A 180 2.63 9.72 3.41
CA GLU A 180 1.62 8.66 3.53
C GLU A 180 0.19 9.20 3.43
N GLY A 181 -0.13 10.32 4.09
CA GLY A 181 -1.46 10.93 4.00
C GLY A 181 -1.81 11.34 2.56
N ILE A 182 -0.86 11.95 1.85
CA ILE A 182 -1.02 12.32 0.44
C ILE A 182 -1.17 11.07 -0.44
N ALA A 183 -0.35 10.04 -0.20
CA ALA A 183 -0.44 8.78 -0.94
C ALA A 183 -1.80 8.08 -0.74
N LEU A 184 -2.38 8.15 0.46
CA LEU A 184 -3.71 7.61 0.75
C LEU A 184 -4.79 8.33 -0.06
N ILE A 185 -4.77 9.67 -0.10
CA ILE A 185 -5.70 10.46 -0.90
C ILE A 185 -5.59 10.07 -2.38
N PHE A 186 -4.37 9.95 -2.90
CA PHE A 186 -4.15 9.53 -4.28
C PHE A 186 -4.66 8.12 -4.56
N LEU A 187 -4.48 7.18 -3.63
CA LEU A 187 -5.00 5.82 -3.77
C LEU A 187 -6.53 5.81 -3.86
N ILE A 188 -7.21 6.62 -3.05
CA ILE A 188 -8.68 6.77 -3.10
C ILE A 188 -9.12 7.33 -4.46
N VAL A 189 -8.45 8.37 -4.95
CA VAL A 189 -8.77 8.97 -6.27
C VAL A 189 -8.53 7.96 -7.40
N LEU A 190 -7.45 7.18 -7.32
CA LEU A 190 -7.13 6.15 -8.31
C LEU A 190 -8.16 5.02 -8.29
N ALA A 191 -8.56 4.55 -7.11
CA ALA A 191 -9.60 3.54 -6.94
C ALA A 191 -10.94 4.03 -7.51
N TYR A 192 -11.35 5.26 -7.20
CA TYR A 192 -12.56 5.85 -7.77
C TYR A 192 -12.49 5.96 -9.30
N SER A 193 -11.35 6.38 -9.84
CA SER A 193 -11.14 6.45 -11.29
C SER A 193 -11.22 5.06 -11.94
N LEU A 194 -10.72 4.04 -11.26
CA LEU A 194 -10.79 2.65 -11.71
C LEU A 194 -12.23 2.12 -11.70
N PHE A 195 -13.03 2.44 -10.67
CA PHE A 195 -14.46 2.09 -10.64
C PHE A 195 -15.25 2.78 -11.75
N ARG A 196 -14.91 4.03 -12.09
CA ARG A 196 -15.52 4.72 -13.22
C ARG A 196 -15.18 4.07 -14.57
N LEU A 197 -13.98 3.51 -14.70
CA LEU A 197 -13.54 2.81 -15.91
C LEU A 197 -14.14 1.39 -16.02
N ILE A 198 -14.26 0.70 -14.88
CA ILE A 198 -14.79 -0.66 -14.77
C ILE A 198 -15.84 -0.67 -13.65
N PRO A 199 -17.11 -0.35 -13.96
CA PRO A 199 -18.18 -0.25 -12.96
C PRO A 199 -18.39 -1.53 -12.15
N ALA A 200 -18.16 -2.70 -12.76
CA ALA A 200 -18.24 -4.00 -12.11
C ALA A 200 -17.29 -4.14 -10.89
N LEU A 201 -16.21 -3.35 -10.81
CA LEU A 201 -15.37 -3.33 -9.61
C LEU A 201 -16.06 -2.67 -8.41
N GLY A 202 -16.94 -1.70 -8.66
CA GLY A 202 -17.77 -1.08 -7.63
C GLY A 202 -18.80 -2.06 -7.07
N ASP A 203 -19.46 -2.82 -7.95
CA ASP A 203 -20.40 -3.88 -7.56
C ASP A 203 -19.67 -4.96 -6.74
N PHE A 204 -18.52 -5.42 -7.23
CA PHE A 204 -17.65 -6.35 -6.52
C PHE A 204 -17.24 -5.84 -5.12
N ALA A 205 -16.87 -4.57 -4.99
CA ALA A 205 -16.53 -3.98 -3.69
C ALA A 205 -17.75 -3.96 -2.75
N GLY A 206 -18.94 -3.64 -3.27
CA GLY A 206 -20.19 -3.69 -2.50
C GLY A 206 -20.52 -5.10 -2.01
N ASP A 207 -20.43 -6.10 -2.89
CA ASP A 207 -20.69 -7.51 -2.56
C ASP A 207 -19.73 -8.04 -1.51
N LEU A 208 -18.45 -7.65 -1.58
CA LEU A 208 -17.46 -7.95 -0.55
C LEU A 208 -17.86 -7.35 0.80
N VAL A 209 -18.13 -6.04 0.85
CA VAL A 209 -18.49 -5.37 2.11
C VAL A 209 -19.73 -6.01 2.73
N GLN A 210 -20.78 -6.24 1.95
CA GLN A 210 -22.00 -6.89 2.44
C GLN A 210 -21.74 -8.32 2.96
N SER A 211 -20.89 -9.09 2.29
CA SER A 211 -20.52 -10.44 2.71
C SER A 211 -19.77 -10.45 4.05
N TYR A 212 -18.81 -9.53 4.23
CA TYR A 212 -18.09 -9.37 5.49
C TYR A 212 -19.01 -8.85 6.60
N GLU A 213 -19.83 -7.83 6.33
CA GLU A 213 -20.79 -7.31 7.31
C GLU A 213 -21.75 -8.38 7.81
N LYS A 214 -22.25 -9.24 6.93
CA LYS A 214 -23.16 -10.34 7.29
C LYS A 214 -22.49 -11.35 8.22
N GLU A 215 -21.24 -11.74 7.93
CA GLU A 215 -20.51 -12.68 8.78
C GLU A 215 -20.11 -12.04 10.12
N ILE A 216 -19.70 -10.76 10.12
CA ILE A 216 -19.41 -10.01 11.36
C ILE A 216 -20.67 -9.92 12.23
N LYS A 217 -21.82 -9.55 11.66
CA LYS A 217 -23.10 -9.52 12.38
C LYS A 217 -23.50 -10.90 12.89
N SER A 218 -23.22 -11.97 12.17
CA SER A 218 -23.45 -13.33 12.66
C SER A 218 -22.55 -13.70 13.83
N ILE A 219 -21.30 -13.25 13.87
CA ILE A 219 -20.37 -13.55 14.96
C ILE A 219 -20.68 -12.70 16.20
N VAL A 220 -21.03 -11.42 16.00
CA VAL A 220 -21.33 -10.47 17.09
C VAL A 220 -22.77 -10.61 17.61
N GLY A 221 -23.70 -11.02 16.75
CA GLY A 221 -25.14 -11.09 17.03
C GLY A 221 -25.65 -12.46 17.48
N THR A 222 -24.78 -13.48 17.63
CA THR A 222 -25.20 -14.80 18.14
C THR A 222 -24.83 -14.93 19.60
N ASP A 223 -25.65 -14.32 20.46
CA ASP A 223 -25.77 -14.69 21.88
C ASP A 223 -27.17 -14.38 22.46
N THR A 224 -28.23 -14.33 21.63
CA THR A 224 -29.58 -13.98 22.13
C THR A 224 -30.74 -14.77 21.55
N GLN A 225 -30.53 -15.92 20.90
CA GLN A 225 -31.64 -16.74 20.40
C GLN A 225 -31.45 -18.27 20.52
N SER A 226 -30.73 -18.76 21.52
CA SER A 226 -30.64 -20.21 21.78
C SER A 226 -31.14 -20.67 23.17
N SER A 227 -31.82 -19.83 23.94
CA SER A 227 -32.23 -20.15 25.31
C SER A 227 -33.74 -20.25 25.57
N GLU A 228 -34.62 -20.05 24.57
CA GLU A 228 -36.08 -20.03 24.80
C GLU A 228 -36.88 -21.15 24.12
N VAL A 229 -36.25 -22.13 23.46
CA VAL A 229 -36.97 -23.30 22.91
C VAL A 229 -36.52 -24.58 23.59
N GLN A 230 -36.65 -24.62 24.92
CA GLN A 230 -36.60 -25.87 25.69
C GLN A 230 -37.25 -25.74 27.07
N ARG A 231 -38.44 -25.13 27.13
CA ARG A 231 -39.43 -25.36 28.20
C ARG A 231 -40.81 -25.17 27.62
N ASP A 232 -41.35 -26.25 27.09
CA ASP A 232 -42.79 -26.56 27.10
C ASP A 232 -42.92 -28.08 27.27
#